data_AF-A0A2E1QSC4-F1
#
_entry.id   AF-A0A2E1QSC4-F1
#
_cell.length_a   1.000
_cell.length_b   1.000
_cell.length_c   1.000
_cell.angle_alpha   90.00
_cell.angle_beta   90.00
_cell.angle_gamma   90.00
#
_symmetry.space_group_name_H-M   'P 1'
#
loop_
_entity.id
_entity.type
_entity.pdbx_description
1 polymer ?
#
loop_
_entity_poly.entity_id
_entity_poly.type
_entity_poly.pdbx_seq_one_letter_code
_entity_poly.pdbx_strand_id
1 'polypeptide(L)'
;MIGQLIKLFKTDSLRNLILIFIVFSITGIISLYISDILVGFISKFISSGFIKIILRVLSLFFLYQLLLLLVAVPFGQFSYFISYQKRFIKKIKSLF
;
A
#
# COMPACT_ATOMS: atom_id res chain seq x y z
N MET A 1 14.69 21.56 4.60
CA MET A 1 14.14 20.26 5.01
C MET A 1 12.93 19.85 4.16
N ILE A 2 11.86 20.66 4.09
CA ILE A 2 10.67 20.36 3.25
C ILE A 2 11.00 20.16 1.76
N GLY A 3 11.93 20.93 1.18
CA GLY A 3 12.30 20.79 -0.24
C GLY A 3 12.91 19.43 -0.61
N GLN A 4 13.49 18.70 0.35
CA GLN A 4 14.04 17.35 0.11
C GLN A 4 12.92 16.31 -0.02
N LEU A 5 11.86 16.42 0.78
CA LEU A 5 10.69 15.54 0.72
C LEU A 5 9.97 15.66 -0.64
N ILE A 6 9.82 16.88 -1.15
CA ILE A 6 9.20 17.15 -2.45
C ILE A 6 9.98 16.49 -3.59
N LYS A 7 11.32 16.53 -3.55
CA LYS A 7 12.19 15.82 -4.52
C LYS A 7 12.10 14.30 -4.39
N LEU A 8 12.01 13.77 -3.17
CA LEU A 8 11.96 12.34 -2.87
C LEU A 8 10.65 11.70 -3.38
N PHE A 9 9.53 12.37 -3.14
CA PHE A 9 8.22 11.95 -3.59
C PHE A 9 7.91 12.35 -5.04
N LYS A 10 8.77 13.15 -5.70
CA LYS A 10 8.59 13.64 -7.08
C LYS A 10 7.20 14.25 -7.31
N THR A 11 6.82 15.15 -6.43
CA THR A 11 5.53 15.85 -6.47
C THR A 11 5.76 17.33 -6.70
N ASP A 12 4.90 17.98 -7.49
CA ASP A 12 5.09 19.39 -7.87
C ASP A 12 4.71 20.40 -6.75
N SER A 13 3.94 19.97 -5.74
CA SER A 13 3.44 20.87 -4.69
C SER A 13 3.26 20.18 -3.33
N LEU A 14 3.33 20.97 -2.24
CA LEU A 14 3.03 20.54 -0.87
C LEU A 14 1.63 19.94 -0.71
N ARG A 15 0.66 20.44 -1.48
CA ARG A 15 -0.72 19.94 -1.48
C ARG A 15 -0.79 18.48 -1.94
N ASN A 16 -0.05 18.13 -3.00
CA ASN A 16 0.03 16.76 -3.49
C ASN A 16 0.69 15.82 -2.48
N LEU A 17 1.75 16.29 -1.81
CA LEU A 17 2.41 15.52 -0.75
C LEU A 17 1.43 15.20 0.41
N ILE A 18 0.65 16.19 0.86
CA ILE A 18 -0.35 16.00 1.92
C ILE A 18 -1.44 15.02 1.47
N LEU A 19 -1.94 15.15 0.25
CA LEU A 19 -2.94 14.23 -0.30
C LEU A 19 -2.42 12.79 -0.36
N ILE A 20 -1.16 12.61 -0.77
CA ILE A 20 -0.52 11.29 -0.80
C ILE A 20 -0.45 10.71 0.62
N PHE A 21 -0.01 11.47 1.62
CA PHE A 21 0.02 11.01 3.02
C PHE A 21 -1.36 10.64 3.57
N ILE A 22 -2.40 11.41 3.22
CA ILE A 22 -3.78 11.10 3.58
C ILE A 22 -4.20 9.76 2.97
N VAL A 23 -3.95 9.55 1.66
CA VAL A 23 -4.24 8.28 0.99
C VAL A 23 -3.49 7.14 1.68
N PHE A 24 -2.19 7.29 1.93
CA PHE A 24 -1.37 6.29 2.63
C PHE A 24 -1.94 5.93 4.02
N SER A 25 -2.42 6.92 4.78
CA SER A 25 -2.97 6.74 6.12
C SER A 25 -4.30 5.99 6.08
N ILE A 26 -5.21 6.39 5.19
CA ILE A 26 -6.52 5.75 5.00
C ILE A 26 -6.32 4.30 4.53
N THR A 27 -5.50 4.09 3.50
CA THR A 27 -5.18 2.75 3.01
C THR A 27 -4.55 1.89 4.09
N GLY A 28 -3.68 2.44 4.95
CA GLY A 28 -3.04 1.72 6.05
C GLY A 28 -4.04 1.21 7.08
N ILE A 29 -5.04 2.01 7.43
CA ILE A 29 -6.10 1.59 8.35
C ILE A 29 -6.95 0.50 7.69
N ILE A 30 -7.41 0.71 6.46
CA ILE A 30 -8.28 -0.24 5.75
C ILE A 30 -7.56 -1.58 5.52
N SER A 31 -6.27 -1.57 5.16
CA SER A 31 -5.52 -2.81 4.89
C SER A 31 -5.37 -3.69 6.12
N LEU A 32 -5.22 -3.10 7.31
CA LEU A 32 -5.19 -3.84 8.57
C LEU A 32 -6.50 -4.58 8.80
N TYR A 33 -7.64 -3.90 8.65
CA TYR A 33 -8.97 -4.51 8.79
C TYR A 33 -9.19 -5.65 7.80
N ILE A 34 -8.89 -5.45 6.52
CA ILE A 34 -9.09 -6.49 5.50
C ILE A 34 -8.14 -7.67 5.73
N SER A 35 -6.89 -7.42 6.13
CA SER A 35 -5.93 -8.47 6.46
C SER A 35 -6.40 -9.31 7.64
N ASP A 36 -6.95 -8.69 8.68
CA ASP A 36 -7.51 -9.41 9.84
C ASP A 36 -8.71 -10.27 9.45
N ILE A 37 -9.61 -9.76 8.60
CA ILE A 37 -10.75 -10.52 8.09
C ILE A 37 -10.26 -11.75 7.30
N LEU A 38 -9.35 -11.56 6.34
CA LEU A 38 -8.82 -12.67 5.53
C LEU A 38 -8.09 -13.73 6.37
N VAL A 39 -7.22 -13.29 7.29
CA VAL A 39 -6.52 -14.22 8.18
C VAL A 39 -7.50 -14.92 9.10
N GLY A 40 -8.55 -14.25 9.58
CA GLY A 40 -9.63 -14.85 10.34
C GLY A 40 -10.33 -15.98 9.58
N PHE A 41 -10.69 -15.77 8.31
CA PHE A 41 -11.28 -16.82 7.46
C PHE A 41 -10.34 -18.00 7.27
N ILE A 42 -9.05 -17.74 7.02
CA ILE A 42 -8.07 -18.78 6.70
C ILE A 42 -7.58 -19.50 7.97
N SER A 43 -7.61 -18.84 9.13
CA SER A 43 -7.21 -19.41 10.41
C SER A 43 -8.09 -20.58 10.87
N LYS A 44 -9.30 -20.71 10.31
CA LYS A 44 -10.17 -21.89 10.51
C LYS A 44 -9.58 -23.16 9.89
N PHE A 45 -8.72 -23.02 8.89
CA PHE A 45 -8.09 -24.13 8.16
C PHE A 45 -6.61 -24.34 8.52
N ILE A 46 -6.01 -23.43 9.32
CA ILE A 46 -4.58 -23.44 9.64
C ILE A 46 -4.38 -23.30 11.15
N SER A 47 -3.75 -24.30 11.78
CA SER A 47 -3.54 -24.36 13.23
C SER A 47 -2.28 -23.60 13.70
N SER A 48 -1.23 -23.53 12.88
CA SER A 48 0.06 -22.98 13.30
C SER A 48 0.09 -21.44 13.35
N GLY A 49 0.43 -20.88 14.52
CA GLY A 49 0.51 -19.44 14.74
C GLY A 49 1.52 -18.71 13.85
N PHE A 50 2.65 -19.36 13.53
CA PHE A 50 3.68 -18.79 12.65
C PHE A 50 3.18 -18.58 11.22
N ILE A 51 2.44 -19.55 10.67
CA ILE A 51 1.88 -19.46 9.31
C ILE A 51 0.83 -18.33 9.25
N LYS A 52 0.03 -18.14 10.31
CA LYS A 52 -0.94 -17.04 10.39
C LYS A 52 -0.27 -15.67 10.27
N ILE A 53 0.86 -15.46 10.94
CA ILE A 53 1.61 -14.18 10.90
C ILE A 53 2.18 -13.94 9.50
N ILE A 54 2.81 -14.95 8.90
CA ILE A 54 3.33 -14.86 7.52
C ILE A 54 2.21 -14.54 6.54
N LEU A 55 1.07 -15.23 6.65
CA LEU A 55 -0.07 -15.02 5.79
C LEU A 55 -0.65 -13.61 5.97
N ARG A 56 -0.68 -13.11 7.21
CA ARG A 56 -1.10 -11.73 7.52
C ARG A 56 -0.21 -10.72 6.82
N VAL A 57 1.12 -10.82 6.98
CA VAL A 57 2.07 -9.89 6.36
C VAL A 57 2.01 -9.95 4.85
N LEU A 58 1.96 -11.16 4.27
CA LEU A 58 1.89 -11.34 2.83
C LEU A 58 0.58 -10.80 2.24
N SER A 59 -0.54 -11.09 2.91
CA SER A 59 -1.86 -10.58 2.54
C SER A 59 -1.92 -9.06 2.64
N LEU A 60 -1.43 -8.49 3.74
CA LEU A 60 -1.37 -7.04 3.93
C LEU A 60 -0.55 -6.41 2.82
N PHE A 61 0.61 -6.97 2.49
CA PHE A 61 1.44 -6.48 1.40
C PHE A 61 0.73 -6.52 0.03
N PHE A 62 0.11 -7.64 -0.34
CA PHE A 62 -0.61 -7.76 -1.63
C PHE A 62 -1.85 -6.89 -1.70
N LEU A 63 -2.66 -6.89 -0.64
CA LEU A 63 -3.87 -6.07 -0.55
C LEU A 63 -3.55 -4.59 -0.60
N TYR A 64 -2.52 -4.16 0.13
CA TYR A 64 -2.14 -2.76 0.21
C TYR A 64 -1.92 -2.13 -1.17
N GLN A 65 -1.31 -2.91 -2.08
CA GLN A 65 -1.07 -2.49 -3.45
C GLN A 65 -2.37 -2.22 -4.24
N LEU A 66 -3.44 -2.97 -3.98
CA LEU A 66 -4.75 -2.76 -4.61
C LEU A 66 -5.53 -1.65 -3.92
N LEU A 67 -5.51 -1.61 -2.59
CA LEU A 67 -6.21 -0.59 -1.82
C LEU A 67 -5.64 0.81 -2.09
N LEU A 68 -4.32 0.94 -2.30
CA LEU A 68 -3.71 2.23 -2.60
C LEU A 68 -4.31 2.85 -3.85
N LEU A 69 -4.53 2.03 -4.89
CA LEU A 69 -5.18 2.47 -6.13
C LEU A 69 -6.62 2.89 -5.88
N LEU A 70 -7.40 2.08 -5.15
CA LEU A 70 -8.81 2.34 -4.85
C LEU A 70 -9.00 3.63 -4.06
N VAL A 71 -8.22 3.81 -2.99
CA VAL A 71 -8.30 5.01 -2.13
C VAL A 71 -7.76 6.23 -2.88
N ALA A 72 -6.84 6.09 -3.82
CA ALA A 72 -6.32 7.22 -4.60
C ALA A 72 -7.31 7.80 -5.62
N VAL A 73 -8.35 7.05 -6.03
CA VAL A 73 -9.38 7.49 -7.00
C VAL A 73 -10.08 8.78 -6.55
N PRO A 74 -10.71 8.86 -5.36
CA PRO A 74 -11.41 10.06 -4.92
C PRO A 74 -10.51 11.29 -4.73
N PHE A 75 -9.20 11.11 -4.53
CA PHE A 75 -8.26 12.22 -4.33
C PHE A 75 -7.56 12.67 -5.62
N GLY A 76 -7.89 12.07 -6.77
CA GLY A 76 -7.28 12.42 -8.07
C GLY A 76 -5.79 12.06 -8.19
N GLN A 77 -5.24 11.29 -7.25
CA GLN A 77 -3.82 10.88 -7.24
C GLN A 77 -3.58 9.52 -7.93
N PHE A 78 -4.58 8.97 -8.63
CA PHE A 78 -4.51 7.64 -9.25
C PHE A 78 -3.30 7.48 -10.19
N SER A 79 -3.05 8.45 -11.07
CA SER A 79 -1.91 8.42 -12.01
C SER A 79 -0.56 8.39 -11.30
N TYR A 80 -0.46 9.11 -10.16
CA TYR A 80 0.73 9.10 -9.31
C TYR A 80 0.97 7.69 -8.76
N PHE A 81 -0.04 7.08 -8.14
CA PHE A 81 0.07 5.76 -7.53
C PHE A 81 0.29 4.63 -8.56
N ILE A 82 -0.32 4.71 -9.75
CA ILE A 82 -0.02 3.79 -10.86
C ILE A 82 1.46 3.89 -11.27
N SER A 83 1.99 5.12 -11.40
CA SER A 83 3.40 5.31 -11.77
C SER A 83 4.34 4.79 -10.68
N TYR A 84 3.96 4.96 -9.42
CA TYR A 84 4.67 4.44 -8.25
C TYR A 84 4.70 2.90 -8.25
N GLN A 85 3.55 2.26 -8.47
CA GLN A 85 3.44 0.80 -8.51
C GLN A 85 4.17 0.18 -9.70
N LYS A 86 4.13 0.82 -10.88
CA LYS A 86 4.92 0.40 -12.05
C LYS A 86 6.43 0.45 -11.77
N ARG A 87 6.92 1.45 -11.04
CA ARG A 87 8.33 1.53 -10.62
C ARG A 87 8.68 0.40 -9.65
N PHE A 88 7.79 0.07 -8.73
CA PHE A 88 7.96 -1.04 -7.80
C PHE A 88 8.07 -2.38 -8.54
N ILE A 89 7.14 -2.66 -9.46
CA ILE A 89 7.14 -3.87 -10.28
C ILE A 89 8.38 -3.95 -11.18
N LYS A 90 8.80 -2.85 -11.80
CA LYS A 90 10.04 -2.81 -12.60
C LYS A 90 11.27 -3.19 -11.79
N LYS A 91 11.36 -2.77 -10.52
CA LYS A 91 12.46 -3.14 -9.64
C LYS A 91 12.44 -4.62 -9.29
N ILE A 92 11.27 -5.19 -9.00
CA ILE A 92 11.12 -6.64 -8.78
C ILE A 92 11.52 -7.42 -10.02
N LYS A 93 11.04 -7.02 -11.20
CA LYS A 93 11.38 -7.68 -12.47
C LYS A 93 12.87 -7.58 -12.79
N SER A 94 13.56 -6.54 -12.35
CA SER A 94 15.00 -6.38 -12.55
C SER A 94 15.86 -7.27 -11.63
N LEU A 95 15.28 -7.89 -10.61
CA LEU A 95 15.97 -8.80 -9.69
C LEU A 95 15.94 -10.26 -10.15
N PHE A 96 15.17 -10.57 -11.18
CA PHE A 96 15.07 -11.87 -11.85
C PHE A 96 15.61 -11.73 -13.28
#